data_AF-A0A6C0CAC9-F1
#
_entry.id   AF-A0A6C0CAC9-F1
#
_cell.length_a   1.000
_cell.length_b   1.000
_cell.length_c   1.000
_cell.angle_alpha   90.00
_cell.angle_beta   90.00
_cell.angle_gamma   90.00
#
_symmetry.space_group_name_H-M   'P 1'
#
loop_
_entity.id
_entity.type
_entity.pdbx_description
1 polymer ?
#
loop_
_entity_poly.entity_id
_entity_poly.type
_entity_poly.pdbx_seq_one_letter_code
_entity_poly.pdbx_strand_id
1 'polypeptide(L)'
;MNDFAVENMTLFKINCIEYALHNHIIKTISIFDVLDDCNINSSLEHVLHNRALKNDSEPLEINWNISSENVVTVLHIINGKCYDLIDPNGELSNHLEIIAFMKYLGVSQDIMVRVVSKIVNGSVYDFIGKCSNIVYDDNMMFIFDNFHRWNLTDRQISTYDTLGNLKHFIQRLTVTHFPAKFQKRIIKKMVRINITSYVYDYVHSNTSEIIKDICEPFDCAIDTNLIVSKMRKHIGLEKVVDLKRYVEQVYDDLSEHIAESLISRNI
;
A
#
# COMPACT_ATOMS: atom_id res chain seq x y z
N MET A 1 8.96 30.67 -22.24
CA MET A 1 7.61 31.03 -21.75
C MET A 1 7.72 31.05 -20.23
N ASN A 2 7.18 32.07 -19.54
CA ASN A 2 7.36 32.20 -18.09
C ASN A 2 6.33 31.34 -17.37
N ASP A 3 6.77 30.21 -16.81
CA ASP A 3 5.88 29.25 -16.12
C ASP A 3 5.16 29.88 -14.92
N PHE A 4 5.69 30.98 -14.37
CA PHE A 4 5.14 31.70 -13.22
C PHE A 4 4.10 32.79 -13.56
N ALA A 5 3.75 32.97 -14.84
CA ALA A 5 2.68 33.88 -15.21
C ALA A 5 1.32 33.38 -14.72
N VAL A 6 0.49 34.27 -14.18
CA VAL A 6 -0.88 33.95 -13.69
C VAL A 6 -1.74 33.31 -14.78
N GLU A 7 -1.53 33.70 -16.03
CA GLU A 7 -2.19 33.14 -17.22
C GLU A 7 -1.91 31.64 -17.42
N ASN A 8 -0.81 31.12 -16.85
CA ASN A 8 -0.43 29.71 -16.89
C ASN A 8 -0.89 28.93 -15.65
N MET A 9 -1.79 29.49 -14.85
CA MET A 9 -2.36 28.85 -13.67
C MET A 9 -3.87 28.64 -13.81
N THR A 10 -4.36 27.59 -13.18
CA THR A 10 -5.78 27.26 -13.07
C THR A 10 -6.23 27.46 -11.63
N LEU A 11 -7.25 28.31 -11.45
CA LEU A 11 -7.99 28.45 -10.21
C LEU A 11 -9.09 27.39 -10.10
N PHE A 12 -9.21 26.80 -8.92
CA PHE A 12 -10.23 25.82 -8.54
C PHE A 12 -10.48 25.91 -7.03
N LYS A 13 -11.58 25.33 -6.55
CA LYS A 13 -11.94 25.28 -5.14
C LYS A 13 -11.87 23.85 -4.62
N ILE A 14 -11.41 23.68 -3.38
CA ILE A 14 -11.62 22.46 -2.60
C ILE A 14 -12.30 22.87 -1.28
N ASN A 15 -13.49 22.32 -1.00
CA ASN A 15 -14.29 22.66 0.18
C ASN A 15 -14.44 24.18 0.38
N CYS A 16 -14.91 24.88 -0.66
CA CYS A 16 -15.06 26.35 -0.70
C CYS A 16 -13.77 27.19 -0.61
N ILE A 17 -12.58 26.60 -0.47
CA ILE A 17 -11.30 27.32 -0.41
C ILE A 17 -10.67 27.35 -1.80
N GLU A 18 -10.23 28.53 -2.23
CA GLU A 18 -9.61 28.73 -3.54
C GLU A 18 -8.12 28.35 -3.56
N TYR A 19 -7.72 27.63 -4.60
CA TYR A 19 -6.35 27.19 -4.84
C TYR A 19 -5.94 27.49 -6.29
N ALA A 20 -4.64 27.61 -6.52
CA ALA A 20 -4.06 27.80 -7.84
C ALA A 20 -2.97 26.76 -8.10
N LEU A 21 -3.00 26.13 -9.28
CA LEU A 21 -1.92 25.26 -9.76
C LEU A 21 -1.54 25.60 -11.19
N HIS A 22 -0.29 25.35 -11.58
CA HIS A 22 0.14 25.52 -12.95
C HIS A 22 -0.60 24.56 -13.89
N ASN A 23 -0.95 25.04 -15.09
CA ASN A 23 -1.71 24.28 -16.08
C ASN A 23 -1.01 22.98 -16.49
N HIS A 24 0.33 22.98 -16.56
CA HIS A 24 1.09 21.78 -16.87
C HIS A 24 1.03 20.72 -15.75
N ILE A 25 0.81 21.14 -14.49
CA ILE A 25 0.63 20.24 -13.35
C ILE A 25 -0.79 19.69 -13.32
N ILE A 26 -1.80 20.53 -13.57
CA ILE A 26 -3.20 20.11 -13.67
C ILE A 26 -3.36 18.95 -14.67
N LYS A 27 -2.70 19.03 -15.82
CA LYS A 27 -2.67 17.97 -16.84
C LYS A 27 -2.06 16.63 -16.38
N THR A 28 -1.39 16.59 -15.24
CA THR A 28 -0.85 15.34 -14.66
C THR A 28 -1.81 14.69 -13.66
N ILE A 29 -2.91 15.38 -13.34
CA ILE A 29 -3.86 14.98 -12.30
C ILE A 29 -5.17 14.54 -12.99
N SER A 30 -5.43 13.24 -12.96
CA SER A 30 -6.48 12.61 -13.80
C SER A 30 -7.91 13.10 -13.48
N ILE A 31 -8.18 13.57 -12.26
CA ILE A 31 -9.54 14.04 -11.91
C ILE A 31 -9.99 15.23 -12.77
N PHE A 32 -9.06 16.07 -13.23
CA PHE A 32 -9.41 17.23 -14.04
C PHE A 32 -9.88 16.80 -15.44
N ASP A 33 -9.32 15.74 -16.02
CA ASP A 33 -9.80 15.18 -17.28
C ASP A 33 -11.24 14.63 -17.14
N VAL A 34 -11.54 13.98 -16.00
CA VAL A 34 -12.87 13.40 -15.75
C VAL A 34 -13.94 14.45 -15.45
N LEU A 35 -13.58 15.49 -14.70
CA LEU A 35 -14.50 16.59 -14.40
C LEU A 35 -14.80 17.42 -15.65
N ASP A 36 -13.87 17.49 -16.60
CA ASP A 36 -14.09 18.07 -17.93
C ASP A 36 -15.10 17.23 -18.74
N ASP A 37 -14.97 15.90 -18.76
CA ASP A 37 -15.90 15.00 -19.47
C ASP A 37 -17.32 15.01 -18.89
N CYS A 38 -17.45 15.21 -17.57
CA CYS A 38 -18.75 15.35 -16.90
C CYS A 38 -19.41 16.72 -17.18
N ASN A 39 -18.61 17.73 -17.52
CA ASN A 39 -19.06 19.05 -17.98
C ASN A 39 -19.10 19.07 -19.52
N ILE A 40 -20.11 18.40 -20.10
CA ILE A 40 -20.32 18.17 -21.55
C ILE A 40 -20.42 19.45 -22.43
N ASN A 41 -20.08 20.65 -21.93
CA ASN A 41 -20.03 21.88 -22.72
C ASN A 41 -18.66 22.58 -22.83
N SER A 42 -17.55 22.00 -22.39
CA SER A 42 -16.24 22.61 -22.69
C SER A 42 -15.12 21.59 -22.76
N SER A 43 -14.66 21.30 -23.98
CA SER A 43 -13.38 20.65 -24.27
C SER A 43 -12.23 21.30 -23.49
N LEU A 44 -11.18 20.54 -23.16
CA LEU A 44 -9.97 21.01 -22.46
C LEU A 44 -9.35 22.28 -23.08
N GLU A 45 -9.55 22.51 -24.39
CA GLU A 45 -9.18 23.77 -25.04
C GLU A 45 -10.00 24.96 -24.51
N HIS A 46 -11.27 24.82 -24.16
CA HIS A 46 -12.02 25.91 -23.53
C HIS A 46 -11.58 26.20 -22.09
N VAL A 47 -11.21 25.23 -21.26
CA VAL A 47 -10.70 25.48 -19.90
C VAL A 47 -9.31 26.15 -19.93
N LEU A 48 -8.46 25.71 -20.86
CA LEU A 48 -7.10 26.25 -21.02
C LEU A 48 -7.03 27.53 -21.88
N HIS A 49 -8.04 27.83 -22.71
CA HIS A 49 -8.02 28.95 -23.67
C HIS A 49 -9.07 30.05 -23.38
N ASN A 50 -10.11 29.84 -22.56
CA ASN A 50 -11.10 30.89 -22.20
C ASN A 50 -10.72 31.80 -21.01
N ARG A 51 -9.57 31.66 -20.36
CA ARG A 51 -9.25 32.51 -19.18
C ARG A 51 -8.55 33.82 -19.47
N ALA A 52 -8.65 34.31 -20.71
CA ALA A 52 -8.28 35.69 -21.04
C ALA A 52 -9.46 36.68 -21.01
N LEU A 53 -10.73 36.22 -20.97
CA LEU A 53 -11.90 37.11 -21.07
C LEU A 53 -13.11 36.62 -20.25
N LYS A 54 -13.48 37.40 -19.23
CA LYS A 54 -14.82 37.60 -18.62
C LYS A 54 -15.38 36.57 -17.60
N ASN A 55 -15.20 36.91 -16.32
CA ASN A 55 -16.21 37.16 -15.26
C ASN A 55 -17.38 36.21 -14.89
N ASP A 56 -17.77 35.16 -15.61
CA ASP A 56 -19.03 34.45 -15.25
C ASP A 56 -18.97 32.92 -15.12
N SER A 57 -17.80 32.27 -15.24
CA SER A 57 -17.67 30.84 -14.92
C SER A 57 -17.15 30.66 -13.50
N GLU A 58 -18.00 30.19 -12.59
CA GLU A 58 -17.59 29.79 -11.24
C GLU A 58 -16.42 28.78 -11.32
N PRO A 59 -15.35 28.94 -10.53
CA PRO A 59 -14.22 28.02 -10.57
C PRO A 59 -14.68 26.59 -10.20
N LEU A 60 -14.10 25.59 -10.86
CA LEU A 60 -14.35 24.17 -10.58
C LEU A 60 -14.23 23.91 -9.08
N GLU A 61 -15.24 23.30 -8.47
CA GLU A 61 -15.26 23.00 -7.04
C GLU A 61 -15.27 21.50 -6.77
N ILE A 62 -14.36 21.07 -5.91
CA ILE A 62 -14.23 19.71 -5.42
C ILE A 62 -14.66 19.69 -3.96
N ASN A 63 -15.75 18.97 -3.65
CA ASN A 63 -16.15 18.69 -2.28
C ASN A 63 -15.64 17.32 -1.87
N TRP A 64 -14.68 17.29 -0.95
CA TRP A 64 -14.05 16.05 -0.48
C TRP A 64 -13.80 16.11 1.01
N ASN A 65 -13.94 14.98 1.69
CA ASN A 65 -13.62 14.90 3.13
C ASN A 65 -12.09 14.94 3.32
N ILE A 66 -11.54 16.16 3.32
CA ILE A 66 -10.13 16.45 3.55
C ILE A 66 -9.95 17.79 4.29
N SER A 67 -9.03 17.82 5.26
CA SER A 67 -8.57 19.06 5.91
C SER A 67 -7.79 19.99 4.96
N SER A 68 -7.91 21.31 5.15
CA SER A 68 -7.22 22.31 4.31
C SER A 68 -5.70 22.17 4.38
N GLU A 69 -5.14 21.77 5.53
CA GLU A 69 -3.71 21.50 5.71
C GLU A 69 -3.24 20.32 4.85
N ASN A 70 -4.02 19.23 4.81
CA ASN A 70 -3.69 18.08 3.97
C ASN A 70 -3.90 18.36 2.48
N VAL A 71 -4.85 19.21 2.11
CA VAL A 71 -4.94 19.73 0.73
C VAL A 71 -3.65 20.44 0.34
N VAL A 72 -3.19 21.39 1.16
CA VAL A 72 -1.96 22.15 0.90
C VAL A 72 -0.75 21.22 0.77
N THR A 73 -0.63 20.24 1.67
CA THR A 73 0.42 19.21 1.61
C THR A 73 0.40 18.44 0.30
N VAL A 74 -0.77 17.95 -0.12
CA VAL A 74 -0.94 17.20 -1.37
C VAL A 74 -0.58 18.06 -2.59
N LEU A 75 -1.07 19.29 -2.65
CA LEU A 75 -0.78 20.21 -3.76
C LEU A 75 0.73 20.54 -3.85
N HIS A 76 1.42 20.73 -2.73
CA HIS A 76 2.88 20.90 -2.72
C HIS A 76 3.64 19.65 -3.16
N ILE A 77 3.18 18.46 -2.78
CA ILE A 77 3.78 17.20 -3.23
C ILE A 77 3.64 17.05 -4.75
N ILE A 78 2.46 17.31 -5.30
CA ILE A 78 2.20 17.17 -6.73
C ILE A 78 2.98 18.21 -7.54
N ASN A 79 2.95 19.48 -7.12
CA ASN A 79 3.58 20.58 -7.83
C ASN A 79 5.11 20.55 -7.74
N GLY A 80 5.65 20.40 -6.53
CA GLY A 80 7.07 20.60 -6.24
C GLY A 80 7.83 19.34 -5.84
N LYS A 81 7.17 18.17 -5.76
CA LYS A 81 7.75 16.94 -5.20
C LYS A 81 8.29 17.13 -3.77
N CYS A 82 7.61 17.98 -2.99
CA CYS A 82 7.96 18.32 -1.61
C CYS A 82 7.61 17.19 -0.62
N TYR A 83 8.21 16.01 -0.81
CA TYR A 83 7.91 14.81 -0.01
C TYR A 83 8.28 14.93 1.47
N ASP A 84 9.13 15.89 1.83
CA ASP A 84 9.56 16.13 3.21
C ASP A 84 8.48 16.81 4.07
N LEU A 85 7.37 17.25 3.46
CA LEU A 85 6.19 17.72 4.18
C LEU A 85 5.42 16.57 4.86
N ILE A 86 5.69 15.31 4.47
CA ILE A 86 5.13 14.14 5.16
C ILE A 86 5.93 13.87 6.42
N ASP A 87 5.34 14.12 7.58
CA ASP A 87 5.90 13.69 8.86
C ASP A 87 5.67 12.18 9.07
N PRO A 88 6.71 11.32 9.04
CA PRO A 88 6.55 9.88 9.29
C PRO A 88 6.05 9.55 10.70
N ASN A 89 6.23 10.47 11.65
CA ASN A 89 5.80 10.30 13.04
C ASN A 89 4.40 10.87 13.30
N GLY A 90 3.79 11.50 12.29
CA GLY A 90 2.43 12.03 12.35
C GLY A 90 1.37 10.95 12.56
N GLU A 91 0.15 11.39 12.84
CA GLU A 91 -0.99 10.51 13.02
C GLU A 91 -1.32 9.74 11.73
N LEU A 92 -1.56 8.43 11.86
CA LEU A 92 -1.88 7.58 10.72
C LEU A 92 -3.18 8.02 10.01
N SER A 93 -4.15 8.57 10.74
CA SER A 93 -5.39 9.16 10.18
C SER A 93 -5.08 10.23 9.14
N ASN A 94 -4.13 11.14 9.43
CA ASN A 94 -3.72 12.20 8.51
C ASN A 94 -3.04 11.60 7.27
N HIS A 95 -2.20 10.59 7.44
CA HIS A 95 -1.57 9.89 6.32
C HIS A 95 -2.60 9.18 5.44
N LEU A 96 -3.62 8.56 6.03
CA LEU A 96 -4.70 7.89 5.29
C LEU A 96 -5.55 8.92 4.52
N GLU A 97 -5.86 10.07 5.13
CA GLU A 97 -6.57 11.18 4.48
C GLU A 97 -5.80 11.70 3.25
N ILE A 98 -4.48 11.91 3.37
CA ILE A 98 -3.59 12.30 2.26
C ILE A 98 -3.65 11.25 1.14
N ILE A 99 -3.47 9.96 1.47
CA ILE A 99 -3.50 8.88 0.46
C ILE A 99 -4.87 8.78 -0.21
N ALA A 100 -5.96 8.87 0.55
CA ALA A 100 -7.33 8.84 0.01
C ALA A 100 -7.54 9.96 -1.00
N PHE A 101 -7.12 11.18 -0.67
CA PHE A 101 -7.29 12.33 -1.54
C PHE A 101 -6.40 12.27 -2.78
N MET A 102 -5.13 11.87 -2.64
CA MET A 102 -4.26 11.70 -3.82
C MET A 102 -4.78 10.64 -4.79
N LYS A 103 -5.38 9.55 -4.26
CA LYS A 103 -6.07 8.55 -5.08
C LYS A 103 -7.27 9.14 -5.79
N TYR A 104 -8.09 9.91 -5.09
CA TYR A 104 -9.25 10.59 -5.67
C TYR A 104 -8.86 11.54 -6.81
N LEU A 105 -7.80 12.32 -6.60
CA LEU A 105 -7.25 13.21 -7.62
C LEU A 105 -6.66 12.45 -8.83
N GLY A 106 -6.41 11.14 -8.70
CA GLY A 106 -5.77 10.36 -9.75
C GLY A 106 -4.31 10.76 -9.97
N VAL A 107 -3.59 10.99 -8.87
CA VAL A 107 -2.15 11.28 -8.89
C VAL A 107 -1.36 10.07 -9.40
N SER A 108 -0.31 10.34 -10.16
CA SER A 108 0.52 9.30 -10.76
C SER A 108 1.16 8.35 -9.73
N GLN A 109 1.29 7.09 -10.13
CA GLN A 109 1.75 6.00 -9.26
C GLN A 109 3.18 6.21 -8.73
N ASP A 110 4.05 6.88 -9.49
CA ASP A 110 5.43 7.18 -9.07
C ASP A 110 5.48 8.17 -7.89
N ILE A 111 4.57 9.16 -7.85
CA ILE A 111 4.42 10.08 -6.73
C ILE A 111 3.83 9.32 -5.54
N MET A 112 2.78 8.51 -5.76
CA MET A 112 2.15 7.70 -4.71
C MET A 112 3.16 6.80 -3.99
N VAL A 113 4.01 6.08 -4.72
CA VAL A 113 5.04 5.19 -4.14
C VAL A 113 6.04 5.97 -3.28
N ARG A 114 6.41 7.20 -3.67
CA ARG A 114 7.32 8.05 -2.89
C ARG A 114 6.68 8.56 -1.61
N VAL A 115 5.40 8.96 -1.66
CA VAL A 115 4.64 9.35 -0.47
C VAL A 115 4.48 8.18 0.50
N VAL A 116 4.09 7.00 0.00
CA VAL A 116 4.01 5.77 0.80
C VAL A 116 5.36 5.46 1.47
N SER A 117 6.47 5.63 0.75
CA SER A 117 7.81 5.43 1.32
C SER A 117 8.13 6.38 2.46
N LYS A 118 7.63 7.63 2.42
CA LYS A 118 7.78 8.62 3.49
C LYS A 118 6.87 8.33 4.68
N ILE A 119 5.63 7.91 4.45
CA ILE A 119 4.66 7.56 5.52
C ILE A 119 5.18 6.39 6.35
N VAL A 120 5.65 5.33 5.69
CA VAL A 120 5.98 4.07 6.37
C VAL A 120 7.29 4.20 7.16
N ASN A 121 8.32 4.83 6.59
CA ASN A 121 9.65 5.09 7.16
C ASN A 121 10.10 4.14 8.31
N GLY A 122 9.93 2.82 8.16
CA GLY A 122 10.06 1.93 9.32
C GLY A 122 9.60 0.49 9.09
N SER A 123 9.48 -0.22 10.21
CA SER A 123 9.12 -1.64 10.28
C SER A 123 7.65 -1.89 9.94
N VAL A 124 7.36 -3.05 9.35
CA VAL A 124 5.98 -3.53 9.19
C VAL A 124 5.28 -3.64 10.56
N TYR A 125 6.04 -3.95 11.61
CA TYR A 125 5.50 -4.08 12.96
C TYR A 125 4.96 -2.76 13.50
N ASP A 126 5.68 -1.66 13.27
CA ASP A 126 5.26 -0.33 13.70
C ASP A 126 4.05 0.14 12.90
N PHE A 127 4.06 -0.09 11.59
CA PHE A 127 2.93 0.25 10.74
C PHE A 127 1.66 -0.50 11.16
N ILE A 128 1.73 -1.82 11.36
CA ILE A 128 0.58 -2.60 11.84
C ILE A 128 0.16 -2.19 13.25
N GLY A 129 1.12 -1.84 14.13
CA GLY A 129 0.83 -1.29 15.45
C GLY A 129 0.06 0.04 15.39
N LYS A 130 0.41 0.94 14.45
CA LYS A 130 -0.37 2.17 14.20
C LYS A 130 -1.76 1.82 13.66
N CYS A 131 -1.85 0.90 12.71
CA CYS A 131 -3.12 0.46 12.13
C CYS A 131 -4.05 -0.16 13.18
N SER A 132 -3.53 -0.91 14.15
CA SER A 132 -4.36 -1.60 15.15
C SER A 132 -5.07 -0.64 16.12
N ASN A 133 -4.61 0.61 16.21
CA ASN A 133 -5.13 1.62 17.12
C ASN A 133 -6.26 2.47 16.53
N ILE A 134 -6.60 2.29 15.26
CA ILE A 134 -7.66 3.04 14.58
C ILE A 134 -8.60 2.09 13.83
N VAL A 135 -9.76 2.59 13.41
CA VAL A 135 -10.70 1.82 12.58
C VAL A 135 -10.03 1.46 11.26
N TYR A 136 -10.22 0.21 10.81
CA TYR A 136 -9.68 -0.24 9.52
C TYR A 136 -10.13 0.66 8.37
N ASP A 137 -9.16 1.04 7.53
CA ASP A 137 -9.34 1.86 6.33
C ASP A 137 -8.63 1.16 5.16
N ASP A 138 -9.28 1.05 4.00
CA ASP A 138 -8.70 0.37 2.82
C ASP A 138 -7.41 1.04 2.30
N ASN A 139 -7.15 2.30 2.64
CA ASN A 139 -5.89 2.96 2.35
C ASN A 139 -4.72 2.36 3.14
N MET A 140 -4.97 1.67 4.27
CA MET A 140 -3.94 0.87 4.96
C MET A 140 -3.42 -0.24 4.05
N MET A 141 -4.32 -0.94 3.36
CA MET A 141 -3.94 -1.97 2.38
C MET A 141 -3.17 -1.36 1.21
N PHE A 142 -3.61 -0.20 0.73
CA PHE A 142 -2.92 0.52 -0.33
C PHE A 142 -1.47 0.84 0.06
N ILE A 143 -1.24 1.40 1.26
CA ILE A 143 0.10 1.68 1.79
C ILE A 143 0.92 0.38 1.86
N PHE A 144 0.32 -0.71 2.34
CA PHE A 144 0.96 -2.01 2.45
C PHE A 144 1.43 -2.60 1.11
N ASP A 145 0.58 -2.55 0.09
CA ASP A 145 0.90 -3.07 -1.23
C ASP A 145 1.96 -2.21 -1.95
N ASN A 146 1.97 -0.90 -1.70
CA ASN A 146 2.86 0.06 -2.38
C ASN A 146 4.20 0.28 -1.70
N PHE A 147 4.41 -0.24 -0.50
CA PHE A 147 5.73 -0.29 0.12
C PHE A 147 6.43 -1.63 -0.17
N HIS A 148 7.64 -1.54 -0.71
CA HIS A 148 8.40 -2.70 -1.21
C HIS A 148 9.48 -3.20 -0.24
N ARG A 149 9.78 -2.47 0.85
CA ARG A 149 10.89 -2.77 1.77
C ARG A 149 10.44 -3.21 3.15
N TRP A 150 9.30 -3.90 3.24
CA TRP A 150 8.80 -4.41 4.52
C TRP A 150 9.84 -5.34 5.15
N ASN A 151 10.24 -5.00 6.37
CA ASN A 151 11.05 -5.84 7.23
C ASN A 151 10.32 -5.98 8.57
N LEU A 152 10.44 -7.15 9.21
CA LEU A 152 9.89 -7.41 10.53
C LEU A 152 10.63 -6.67 11.65
N THR A 153 11.93 -6.39 11.45
CA THR A 153 12.78 -5.70 12.42
C THR A 153 13.63 -4.64 11.73
N ASP A 154 14.05 -3.63 12.50
CA ASP A 154 15.16 -2.77 12.08
C ASP A 154 16.43 -3.61 11.92
N ARG A 155 17.28 -3.22 10.96
CA ARG A 155 18.39 -4.02 10.39
C ARG A 155 19.52 -4.41 11.36
N GLN A 156 19.33 -4.31 12.67
CA GLN A 156 20.37 -4.49 13.70
C GLN A 156 20.02 -5.53 14.80
N ILE A 157 18.96 -6.32 14.63
CA ILE A 157 18.51 -7.27 15.65
C ILE A 157 18.83 -8.72 15.23
N SER A 158 19.29 -9.53 16.20
CA SER A 158 19.68 -10.93 16.00
C SER A 158 18.51 -11.82 15.53
N THR A 159 18.81 -12.92 14.84
CA THR A 159 17.81 -13.86 14.28
C THR A 159 16.88 -14.48 15.33
N TYR A 160 17.31 -14.59 16.60
CA TYR A 160 16.48 -15.13 17.68
C TYR A 160 15.43 -14.12 18.19
N ASP A 161 15.76 -12.83 18.23
CA ASP A 161 14.82 -11.77 18.59
C ASP A 161 13.75 -11.56 17.49
N THR A 162 14.08 -11.89 16.23
CA THR A 162 13.13 -11.84 15.10
C THR A 162 11.96 -12.81 15.27
N LEU A 163 12.17 -13.95 15.94
CA LEU A 163 11.18 -15.03 16.14
C LEU A 163 10.08 -14.62 17.14
N GLY A 164 10.46 -14.07 18.30
CA GLY A 164 9.48 -13.56 19.27
C GLY A 164 8.66 -12.39 18.71
N ASN A 165 9.31 -11.52 17.93
CA ASN A 165 8.67 -10.39 17.26
C ASN A 165 7.61 -10.83 16.23
N LEU A 166 7.80 -11.97 15.57
CA LEU A 166 6.85 -12.47 14.58
C LEU A 166 5.56 -13.01 15.23
N LYS A 167 5.65 -13.71 16.35
CA LYS A 167 4.46 -14.14 17.11
C LYS A 167 3.62 -12.93 17.57
N HIS A 168 4.27 -11.93 18.15
CA HIS A 168 3.61 -10.70 18.57
C HIS A 168 3.04 -9.92 17.38
N PHE A 169 3.73 -9.93 16.23
CA PHE A 169 3.23 -9.35 14.99
C PHE A 169 1.92 -10.02 14.55
N ILE A 170 1.86 -11.36 14.51
CA ILE A 170 0.64 -12.08 14.15
C ILE A 170 -0.49 -11.75 15.13
N GLN A 171 -0.23 -11.76 16.44
CA GLN A 171 -1.24 -11.39 17.45
C GLN A 171 -1.81 -9.98 17.24
N ARG A 172 -0.97 -9.00 16.90
CA ARG A 172 -1.41 -7.63 16.58
C ARG A 172 -2.22 -7.55 15.29
N LEU A 173 -1.94 -8.44 14.34
CA LEU A 173 -2.60 -8.46 13.04
C LEU A 173 -3.91 -9.24 13.06
N THR A 174 -4.11 -10.16 14.00
CA THR A 174 -5.34 -10.94 14.12
C THR A 174 -6.37 -10.28 15.05
N VAL A 175 -6.23 -8.98 15.31
CA VAL A 175 -7.23 -8.21 16.07
C VAL A 175 -8.55 -8.06 15.28
N THR A 176 -9.66 -7.92 16.00
CA THR A 176 -11.02 -8.13 15.49
C THR A 176 -11.49 -7.15 14.41
N HIS A 177 -10.95 -5.93 14.35
CA HIS A 177 -11.41 -4.93 13.39
C HIS A 177 -10.75 -5.06 12.00
N PHE A 178 -9.64 -5.79 11.89
CA PHE A 178 -9.01 -6.03 10.60
C PHE A 178 -9.78 -7.09 9.79
N PRO A 179 -10.19 -6.81 8.55
CA PRO A 179 -10.83 -7.81 7.70
C PRO A 179 -9.89 -8.99 7.44
N ALA A 180 -10.42 -10.22 7.40
CA ALA A 180 -9.63 -11.43 7.13
C ALA A 180 -8.80 -11.33 5.84
N LYS A 181 -9.29 -10.61 4.82
CA LYS A 181 -8.54 -10.32 3.59
C LYS A 181 -7.26 -9.52 3.87
N PHE A 182 -7.34 -8.52 4.75
CA PHE A 182 -6.19 -7.69 5.15
C PHE A 182 -5.17 -8.51 5.92
N GLN A 183 -5.63 -9.25 6.94
CA GLN A 183 -4.79 -10.14 7.74
C GLN A 183 -4.05 -11.13 6.84
N LYS A 184 -4.79 -11.86 5.99
CA LYS A 184 -4.24 -12.90 5.10
C LYS A 184 -3.19 -12.33 4.14
N ARG A 185 -3.46 -11.16 3.55
CA ARG A 185 -2.53 -10.50 2.61
C ARG A 185 -1.20 -10.17 3.28
N ILE A 186 -1.24 -9.62 4.49
CA ILE A 186 -0.04 -9.23 5.23
C ILE A 186 0.75 -10.46 5.69
N ILE A 187 0.08 -11.44 6.30
CA ILE A 187 0.72 -12.68 6.75
C ILE A 187 1.41 -13.38 5.58
N LYS A 188 0.73 -13.54 4.44
CA LYS A 188 1.33 -14.17 3.25
C LYS A 188 2.61 -13.48 2.81
N LYS A 189 2.59 -12.14 2.72
CA LYS A 189 3.77 -11.37 2.30
C LYS A 189 4.91 -11.54 3.30
N MET A 190 4.62 -11.53 4.60
CA MET A 190 5.63 -11.74 5.65
C MET A 190 6.19 -13.17 5.60
N VAL A 191 5.35 -14.18 5.44
CA VAL A 191 5.79 -15.56 5.25
C VAL A 191 6.73 -15.64 4.04
N ARG A 192 6.31 -15.15 2.86
CA ARG A 192 7.12 -15.19 1.62
C ARG A 192 8.51 -14.57 1.80
N ILE A 193 8.60 -13.41 2.44
CA ILE A 193 9.89 -12.73 2.69
C ILE A 193 10.84 -13.60 3.54
N ASN A 194 10.32 -14.45 4.41
CA ASN A 194 11.12 -15.24 5.35
C ASN A 194 11.37 -16.70 4.88
N ILE A 195 10.65 -17.20 3.87
CA ILE A 195 10.80 -18.59 3.37
C ILE A 195 11.64 -18.71 2.09
N THR A 196 12.12 -17.59 1.53
CA THR A 196 12.76 -17.52 0.20
C THR A 196 14.00 -18.39 -0.02
N SER A 197 14.63 -18.95 1.02
CA SER A 197 15.74 -19.90 0.85
C SER A 197 15.34 -21.37 0.90
N TYR A 198 14.23 -21.72 1.57
CA TYR A 198 13.93 -23.11 1.95
C TYR A 198 13.15 -23.91 0.88
N VAL A 199 12.46 -23.24 -0.04
CA VAL A 199 11.59 -23.93 -1.01
C VAL A 199 12.36 -24.59 -2.16
N TYR A 200 13.56 -24.10 -2.50
CA TYR A 200 14.43 -24.80 -3.42
C TYR A 200 14.81 -26.19 -2.88
N ASP A 201 15.10 -26.28 -1.59
CA ASP A 201 15.35 -27.54 -0.89
C ASP A 201 14.07 -28.36 -0.75
N TYR A 202 12.91 -27.72 -0.56
CA TYR A 202 11.60 -28.37 -0.47
C TYR A 202 11.24 -29.22 -1.68
N VAL A 203 11.55 -28.72 -2.89
CA VAL A 203 11.28 -29.46 -4.14
C VAL A 203 12.13 -30.74 -4.23
N HIS A 204 13.25 -30.82 -3.50
CA HIS A 204 14.25 -31.88 -3.64
C HIS A 204 14.47 -32.74 -2.37
N SER A 205 13.71 -32.52 -1.27
CA SER A 205 14.01 -33.16 0.02
C SER A 205 12.77 -33.46 0.89
N ASN A 206 12.99 -33.78 2.18
CA ASN A 206 11.97 -34.22 3.14
C ASN A 206 11.00 -33.08 3.52
N THR A 207 9.88 -33.02 2.80
CA THR A 207 8.77 -32.06 2.94
C THR A 207 8.33 -31.78 4.38
N SER A 208 8.30 -32.79 5.25
CA SER A 208 7.78 -32.63 6.61
C SER A 208 8.73 -31.83 7.50
N GLU A 209 10.04 -31.98 7.31
CA GLU A 209 11.07 -31.30 8.10
C GLU A 209 11.15 -29.83 7.71
N ILE A 210 11.15 -29.54 6.41
CA ILE A 210 11.16 -28.15 5.91
C ILE A 210 9.91 -27.38 6.30
N ILE A 211 8.71 -27.98 6.22
CA ILE A 211 7.49 -27.29 6.66
C ILE A 211 7.54 -27.04 8.17
N LYS A 212 8.10 -27.97 8.96
CA LYS A 212 8.25 -27.78 10.41
C LYS A 212 9.19 -26.61 10.72
N ASP A 213 10.34 -26.54 10.06
CA ASP A 213 11.32 -25.46 10.22
C ASP A 213 10.74 -24.11 9.77
N ILE A 214 9.95 -24.12 8.68
CA ILE A 214 9.22 -22.94 8.23
C ILE A 214 8.13 -22.57 9.23
N CYS A 215 7.46 -23.51 9.88
CA CYS A 215 6.32 -23.22 10.77
C CYS A 215 6.72 -22.77 12.17
N GLU A 216 7.87 -23.21 12.66
CA GLU A 216 8.42 -22.84 13.96
C GLU A 216 8.45 -21.31 14.20
N PRO A 217 8.97 -20.46 13.29
CA PRO A 217 8.98 -19.01 13.46
C PRO A 217 7.59 -18.36 13.49
N PHE A 218 6.59 -18.98 12.86
CA PHE A 218 5.23 -18.41 12.78
C PHE A 218 4.28 -18.95 13.85
N ASP A 219 4.76 -19.76 14.79
CA ASP A 219 3.93 -20.46 15.77
C ASP A 219 2.91 -21.42 15.11
N CYS A 220 3.08 -21.83 13.83
CA CYS A 220 2.19 -22.79 13.17
C CYS A 220 2.55 -24.26 13.42
N ALA A 221 3.45 -24.55 14.38
CA ALA A 221 3.93 -25.90 14.68
C ALA A 221 2.80 -26.90 14.94
N ILE A 222 1.72 -26.50 15.61
CA ILE A 222 0.55 -27.35 15.90
C ILE A 222 -0.21 -27.75 14.62
N ASP A 223 -0.16 -26.93 13.56
CA ASP A 223 -0.88 -27.17 12.29
C ASP A 223 0.04 -27.76 11.21
N THR A 224 1.30 -28.06 11.55
CA THR A 224 2.30 -28.63 10.62
C THR A 224 1.73 -29.84 9.87
N ASN A 225 1.07 -30.77 10.56
CA ASN A 225 0.50 -31.96 9.92
C ASN A 225 -0.58 -31.61 8.89
N LEU A 226 -1.42 -30.62 9.19
CA LEU A 226 -2.45 -30.14 8.26
C LEU A 226 -1.80 -29.46 7.05
N ILE A 227 -0.83 -28.58 7.27
CA ILE A 227 -0.11 -27.86 6.20
C ILE A 227 0.65 -28.85 5.31
N VAL A 228 1.38 -29.81 5.89
CA VAL A 228 2.05 -30.89 5.17
C VAL A 228 1.06 -31.65 4.29
N SER A 229 -0.12 -32.03 4.82
CA SER A 229 -1.11 -32.77 4.05
C SER A 229 -1.62 -32.01 2.82
N LYS A 230 -1.83 -30.68 2.94
CA LYS A 230 -2.26 -29.82 1.84
C LYS A 230 -1.16 -29.62 0.79
N MET A 231 0.10 -29.62 1.22
CA MET A 231 1.26 -29.41 0.36
C MET A 231 1.74 -30.67 -0.37
N ARG A 232 1.27 -31.87 -0.01
CA ARG A 232 1.67 -33.15 -0.66
C ARG A 232 1.53 -33.18 -2.18
N LYS A 233 0.60 -32.39 -2.73
CA LYS A 233 0.40 -32.26 -4.19
C LYS A 233 1.63 -31.71 -4.93
N HIS A 234 2.59 -31.13 -4.22
CA HIS A 234 3.81 -30.54 -4.77
C HIS A 234 5.06 -31.42 -4.66
N ILE A 235 4.95 -32.65 -4.14
CA ILE A 235 6.09 -33.54 -3.93
C ILE A 235 6.36 -34.38 -5.18
N GLY A 236 7.63 -34.59 -5.53
CA GLY A 236 8.05 -35.61 -6.51
C GLY A 236 7.78 -35.26 -7.98
N LEU A 237 7.60 -33.98 -8.30
CA LEU A 237 7.43 -33.53 -9.68
C LEU A 237 8.81 -33.39 -10.37
N GLU A 238 9.41 -34.52 -10.74
CA GLU A 238 10.72 -34.61 -11.41
C GLU A 238 10.73 -34.06 -12.87
N LYS A 239 9.60 -33.58 -13.39
CA LYS A 239 9.43 -33.13 -14.78
C LYS A 239 8.74 -31.77 -14.89
N VAL A 240 9.18 -30.79 -14.10
CA VAL A 240 8.67 -29.43 -14.23
C VAL A 240 9.42 -28.71 -15.36
N VAL A 241 8.70 -28.43 -16.46
CA VAL A 241 9.22 -27.71 -17.64
C VAL A 241 9.61 -26.26 -17.31
N ASP A 242 9.04 -25.69 -16.25
CA ASP A 242 9.32 -24.33 -15.75
C ASP A 242 9.47 -24.34 -14.22
N LEU A 243 10.66 -24.72 -13.76
CA LEU A 243 10.99 -24.83 -12.32
C LEU A 243 10.74 -23.51 -11.57
N LYS A 244 11.02 -22.36 -12.21
CA LYS A 244 10.86 -21.05 -11.58
C LYS A 244 9.40 -20.77 -11.26
N ARG A 245 8.51 -20.93 -12.26
CA ARG A 245 7.07 -20.71 -12.06
C ARG A 245 6.47 -21.68 -11.05
N TYR A 246 6.95 -22.92 -11.05
CA TYR A 246 6.49 -23.92 -10.10
C TYR A 246 6.92 -23.61 -8.66
N VAL A 247 8.17 -23.20 -8.46
CA VAL A 247 8.67 -22.74 -7.16
C VAL A 247 7.84 -21.57 -6.63
N GLU A 248 7.51 -20.59 -7.48
CA GLU A 248 6.60 -19.49 -7.10
C GLU A 248 5.21 -19.97 -6.68
N GLN A 249 4.66 -20.97 -7.37
CA GLN A 249 3.37 -21.56 -6.98
C GLN A 249 3.45 -22.26 -5.62
N VAL A 250 4.55 -22.99 -5.34
CA VAL A 250 4.78 -23.62 -4.03
C VAL A 250 4.90 -22.57 -2.93
N TYR A 251 5.59 -21.45 -3.19
CA TYR A 251 5.64 -20.31 -2.26
C TYR A 251 4.25 -19.74 -1.97
N ASP A 252 3.45 -19.55 -3.01
CA ASP A 252 2.10 -18.99 -2.88
C ASP A 252 1.16 -19.91 -2.11
N ASP A 253 1.18 -21.22 -2.39
CA ASP A 253 0.32 -22.21 -1.72
C ASP A 253 0.77 -22.44 -0.27
N LEU A 254 2.07 -22.50 0.00
CA LEU A 254 2.58 -22.66 1.37
C LEU A 254 2.22 -21.45 2.24
N SER A 255 2.47 -20.24 1.73
CA SER A 255 2.13 -19.01 2.44
C SER A 255 0.62 -18.85 2.66
N GLU A 256 -0.20 -19.29 1.69
CA GLU A 256 -1.66 -19.35 1.82
C GLU A 256 -2.08 -20.23 2.99
N HIS A 257 -1.57 -21.45 3.06
CA HIS A 257 -1.97 -22.41 4.09
C HIS A 257 -1.48 -22.03 5.49
N ILE A 258 -0.28 -21.43 5.60
CA ILE A 258 0.20 -20.86 6.86
C ILE A 258 -0.71 -19.70 7.29
N ALA A 259 -1.04 -18.78 6.38
CA ALA A 259 -1.90 -17.65 6.72
C ALA A 259 -3.31 -18.07 7.17
N GLU A 260 -3.92 -19.04 6.49
CA GLU A 260 -5.22 -19.61 6.87
C GLU A 260 -5.19 -20.24 8.26
N SER A 261 -4.15 -21.04 8.53
CA SER A 261 -3.92 -21.67 9.83
C SER A 261 -3.85 -20.62 10.94
N LEU A 262 -3.01 -19.59 10.78
CA LEU A 262 -2.80 -18.56 11.80
C LEU A 262 -4.04 -17.70 12.06
N ILE A 263 -4.80 -17.37 11.02
CA ILE A 263 -6.04 -16.60 11.17
C ILE A 263 -7.11 -17.44 11.87
N SER A 264 -7.26 -18.71 11.47
CA SER A 264 -8.30 -19.59 12.02
C SER A 264 -8.17 -19.89 13.52
N ARG A 265 -6.98 -19.70 14.09
CA ARG A 265 -6.72 -19.90 15.53
C ARG A 265 -7.09 -18.71 16.41
N ASN A 266 -7.21 -17.53 15.82
CA ASN A 266 -7.43 -16.27 16.53
C ASN A 266 -8.86 -15.72 16.35
N ILE A 267 -9.72 -16.45 15.62
CA ILE A 267 -11.18 -16.22 15.49
C ILE A 267 -11.90 -17.21 16.40
#